data_AF-A0A084ILW8-F1
#
_entry.id   AF-A0A084ILW8-F1
#
_cell.length_a   1.000
_cell.length_b   1.000
_cell.length_c   1.000
_cell.angle_alpha   90.00
_cell.angle_beta   90.00
_cell.angle_gamma   90.00
#
_symmetry.space_group_name_H-M   'P 1'
#
loop_
_entity.id
_entity.type
_entity.pdbx_description
1 polymer ?
#
loop_
_entity_poly.entity_id
_entity_poly.type
_entity_poly.pdbx_seq_one_letter_code
_entity_poly.pdbx_strand_id
1 'polypeptide(L)'
;MKSHVLRYWEQEFSQLKPLKRRGNRRYYQQHDIQIVRDIRHLLYSEGFTIQGARQQLDGKGRALATLGEGAAADSLAAVREELESIVLSLAH
;
A
#
# COMPACT_ATOMS: atom_id res chain seq x y z
N MET A 1 1.90 -18.81 -8.54
CA MET A 1 3.08 -17.97 -8.86
C MET A 1 4.31 -18.65 -8.27
N LYS A 2 5.42 -18.73 -9.00
CA LYS A 2 6.63 -19.40 -8.51
C LYS A 2 7.40 -18.44 -7.58
N SER A 3 8.04 -18.97 -6.54
CA SER A 3 8.76 -18.19 -5.51
C SER A 3 9.88 -17.31 -6.08
N HIS A 4 10.49 -17.69 -7.21
CA HIS A 4 11.52 -16.89 -7.88
C HIS A 4 10.99 -15.58 -8.46
N VAL A 5 9.72 -15.54 -8.89
CA VAL A 5 9.14 -14.32 -9.50
C VAL A 5 8.96 -13.24 -8.45
N LEU A 6 8.48 -13.61 -7.26
CA LEU A 6 8.36 -12.67 -6.14
C LEU A 6 9.73 -12.14 -5.72
N ARG A 7 10.74 -13.01 -5.66
CA ARG A 7 12.10 -12.58 -5.33
C ARG A 7 12.67 -11.60 -6.36
N TYR A 8 12.39 -11.82 -7.63
CA TYR A 8 12.77 -10.89 -8.69
C TYR A 8 12.02 -9.56 -8.56
N TRP A 9 10.71 -9.59 -8.33
CA TRP A 9 9.91 -8.38 -8.13
C TRP A 9 10.34 -7.58 -6.91
N GLU A 10 10.74 -8.22 -5.81
CA GLU A 10 11.31 -7.51 -4.65
C GLU A 10 12.60 -6.74 -4.95
N GLN A 11 13.35 -7.14 -5.99
CA GLN A 11 14.54 -6.41 -6.45
C GLN A 11 14.16 -5.26 -7.38
N GLU A 12 13.17 -5.48 -8.23
CA GLU A 12 12.76 -4.51 -9.25
C GLU A 12 11.80 -3.44 -8.73
N PHE A 13 11.02 -3.71 -7.68
CA PHE A 13 10.00 -2.80 -7.16
C PHE A 13 10.34 -2.41 -5.71
N SER A 14 10.80 -1.18 -5.53
CA SER A 14 11.22 -0.63 -4.22
C SER A 14 10.08 -0.53 -3.19
N GLN A 15 8.84 -0.56 -3.66
CA GLN A 15 7.63 -0.52 -2.84
C GLN A 15 7.29 -1.90 -2.25
N LEU A 16 7.74 -2.99 -2.89
CA LEU A 16 7.50 -4.35 -2.42
C LEU A 16 8.63 -4.77 -1.47
N LYS A 17 8.45 -4.50 -0.18
CA LYS A 17 9.48 -4.73 0.85
C LYS A 17 8.92 -5.61 1.96
N PRO A 18 9.00 -6.95 1.82
CA PRO A 18 8.53 -7.85 2.84
C PRO A 18 9.32 -7.67 4.14
N LEU A 19 8.64 -7.88 5.26
CA LEU A 19 9.25 -7.80 6.58
C LEU A 19 10.27 -8.94 6.74
N LYS A 20 11.54 -8.59 6.99
CA LYS A 20 12.61 -9.55 7.29
C LYS A 20 12.58 -9.93 8.77
N ARG A 21 12.37 -11.21 9.07
CA ARG A 21 12.44 -11.78 10.42
C ARG A 21 13.68 -12.67 10.58
N ARG A 22 14.00 -13.06 11.82
CA ARG A 22 15.10 -14.01 12.12
C ARG A 22 14.94 -15.28 11.25
N GLY A 23 16.05 -15.75 10.68
CA GLY A 23 16.06 -16.93 9.80
C GLY A 23 15.78 -16.66 8.32
N ASN A 24 15.94 -15.41 7.84
CA ASN A 24 15.84 -15.04 6.42
C ASN A 24 14.47 -15.35 5.76
N ARG A 25 13.42 -15.50 6.57
CA ARG A 25 12.05 -15.68 6.09
C ARG A 25 11.44 -14.32 5.76
N ARG A 26 10.79 -14.23 4.59
CA ARG A 26 10.07 -13.05 4.10
C ARG A 26 8.60 -13.22 4.41
N TYR A 27 8.02 -12.25 5.09
CA TYR A 27 6.59 -12.19 5.35
C TYR A 27 6.00 -11.00 4.60
N TYR A 28 5.05 -11.29 3.73
CA TYR A 28 4.29 -10.28 3.01
C TYR A 28 3.11 -9.84 3.87
N GLN A 29 3.00 -8.54 4.09
CA GLN A 29 1.84 -7.93 4.74
C GLN A 29 0.74 -7.67 3.71
N GLN A 30 -0.43 -7.21 4.19
CA GLN A 30 -1.56 -6.89 3.31
C GLN A 30 -1.20 -5.88 2.21
N HIS A 31 -0.40 -4.86 2.54
CA HIS A 31 0.06 -3.87 1.57
C HIS A 31 0.97 -4.50 0.49
N ASP A 32 1.87 -5.41 0.87
CA ASP A 32 2.73 -6.13 -0.08
C ASP A 32 1.87 -6.96 -1.05
N ILE A 33 0.80 -7.60 -0.56
CA ILE A 33 -0.12 -8.38 -1.40
C ILE A 33 -0.83 -7.47 -2.40
N GLN A 34 -1.23 -6.26 -2.00
CA GLN A 34 -1.85 -5.30 -2.90
C GLN A 34 -0.87 -4.86 -4.00
N ILE A 35 0.36 -4.53 -3.62
CA ILE A 35 1.43 -4.17 -4.57
C ILE A 35 1.69 -5.32 -5.55
N VAL A 36 1.75 -6.57 -5.09
CA VAL A 36 1.92 -7.75 -5.96
C VAL A 36 0.77 -7.89 -6.96
N ARG A 37 -0.48 -7.61 -6.54
CA ARG A 37 -1.63 -7.63 -7.45
C ARG A 37 -1.52 -6.55 -8.52
N ASP A 38 -1.13 -5.35 -8.12
CA ASP A 38 -0.97 -4.22 -9.05
C ASP A 38 0.15 -4.50 -10.05
N ILE A 39 1.32 -4.98 -9.60
CA ILE A 39 2.42 -5.39 -10.48
C ILE A 39 1.94 -6.45 -11.48
N ARG A 40 1.21 -7.47 -11.00
CA ARG A 40 0.70 -8.52 -11.88
C ARG A 40 -0.26 -7.95 -12.94
N HIS A 41 -1.13 -7.04 -12.56
CA HIS A 41 -2.07 -6.40 -13.48
C HIS A 41 -1.35 -5.61 -14.56
N LEU A 42 -0.39 -4.76 -14.16
CA LEU A 42 0.41 -3.96 -15.08
C LEU A 42 1.15 -4.84 -16.10
N LEU A 43 1.77 -5.92 -15.64
CA LEU A 43 2.59 -6.78 -16.50
C LEU A 43 1.76 -7.69 -17.41
N TYR A 44 0.70 -8.32 -16.89
CA TYR A 44 -0.01 -9.39 -17.61
C TYR A 44 -1.35 -8.96 -18.20
N SER A 45 -2.00 -7.94 -17.64
CA SER A 45 -3.27 -7.43 -18.16
C SER A 45 -3.05 -6.24 -19.07
N GLU A 46 -2.21 -5.31 -18.67
CA GLU A 46 -1.93 -4.08 -19.44
C GLU A 46 -0.73 -4.22 -20.37
N GLY A 47 0.11 -5.25 -20.21
CA GLY A 47 1.24 -5.53 -21.09
C GLY A 47 2.45 -4.61 -20.90
N PHE A 48 2.57 -3.96 -19.73
CA PHE A 48 3.74 -3.15 -19.42
C PHE A 48 5.01 -4.00 -19.29
N THR A 49 6.14 -3.37 -19.57
CA THR A 49 7.46 -3.90 -19.18
C THR A 49 7.71 -3.66 -17.69
N ILE A 50 8.69 -4.36 -17.11
CA ILE A 50 9.08 -4.16 -15.70
C ILE A 50 9.38 -2.68 -15.39
N GLN A 51 10.09 -1.99 -16.29
CA GLN A 51 10.42 -0.58 -16.13
C GLN A 51 9.18 0.32 -16.20
N GLY A 52 8.26 0.05 -17.15
CA GLY A 52 7.02 0.80 -17.28
C GLY A 52 6.10 0.60 -16.07
N ALA A 53 5.96 -0.64 -15.61
CA ALA A 53 5.20 -0.96 -14.41
C ALA A 53 5.79 -0.27 -13.17
N ARG A 54 7.13 -0.20 -13.04
CA ARG A 54 7.80 0.50 -11.94
C ARG A 54 7.43 1.99 -11.92
N GLN A 55 7.56 2.68 -13.07
CA GLN A 55 7.21 4.10 -13.16
C GLN A 55 5.74 4.33 -12.81
N GLN A 56 4.84 3.47 -13.27
CA GLN A 56 3.42 3.61 -12.99
C GLN A 56 3.08 3.37 -11.52
N LEU A 57 3.73 2.39 -10.89
CA LEU A 57 3.58 2.11 -9.47
C LEU A 57 4.11 3.27 -8.61
N ASP A 58 5.25 3.87 -8.98
CA ASP A 58 5.83 5.05 -8.29
C ASP A 58 4.94 6.28 -8.43
N GLY A 59 4.35 6.49 -9.60
CA GLY A 59 3.37 7.54 -9.85
C GLY A 59 2.09 7.37 -9.02
N LYS A 60 1.54 6.16 -8.95
CA LYS A 60 0.38 5.83 -8.11
C LYS A 60 0.67 6.03 -6.63
N GLY A 61 1.84 5.61 -6.14
CA GLY A 61 2.25 5.82 -4.75
C GLY A 61 2.29 7.30 -4.36
N ARG A 62 2.77 8.17 -5.27
CA ARG A 62 2.73 9.63 -5.07
C ARG A 62 1.31 10.19 -5.04
N ALA A 63 0.45 9.76 -5.97
CA ALA A 63 -0.94 10.21 -6.03
C ALA A 63 -1.77 9.73 -4.82
N LEU A 64 -1.57 8.49 -4.36
CA LEU A 64 -2.20 7.96 -3.16
C LEU A 64 -1.69 8.63 -1.88
N ALA A 65 -0.41 9.00 -1.79
CA ALA A 65 0.09 9.79 -0.66
C ALA A 65 -0.59 11.16 -0.59
N THR A 66 -0.74 11.84 -1.73
CA THR A 66 -1.42 13.15 -1.79
C THR A 66 -2.91 13.06 -1.48
N LEU A 67 -3.60 12.01 -1.92
CA LEU A 67 -5.02 11.80 -1.65
C LEU A 67 -5.28 11.23 -0.24
N GLY A 68 -4.37 10.39 0.25
CA GLY A 68 -4.48 9.70 1.54
C GLY A 68 -4.20 10.60 2.74
N GLU A 69 -3.30 11.59 2.62
CA GLU A 69 -3.09 12.58 3.68
C GLU A 69 -4.34 13.44 3.91
N GLY A 70 -5.07 13.81 2.84
CA GLY A 70 -6.35 14.51 2.95
C GLY A 70 -7.46 13.62 3.52
N ALA A 71 -7.66 12.44 2.95
CA ALA A 71 -8.75 11.55 3.35
C ALA A 71 -8.59 10.96 4.76
N ALA A 72 -7.35 10.66 5.18
CA ALA A 72 -7.07 10.19 6.54
C ALA A 72 -7.25 11.33 7.57
N ALA A 73 -6.85 12.56 7.23
CA ALA A 73 -7.07 13.73 8.07
C ALA A 73 -8.58 14.02 8.23
N ASP A 74 -9.35 13.96 7.15
CA ASP A 74 -10.81 14.12 7.19
C ASP A 74 -11.49 13.03 8.03
N SER A 75 -11.06 11.77 7.88
CA SER A 75 -11.58 10.65 8.68
C SER A 75 -11.25 10.81 10.17
N LEU A 76 -10.05 11.30 10.50
CA LEU A 76 -9.65 11.56 11.89
C LEU A 76 -10.43 12.73 12.49
N ALA A 77 -10.70 13.77 11.69
CA ALA A 77 -11.50 14.92 12.08
C ALA A 77 -12.95 14.51 12.37
N ALA A 78 -13.55 13.66 11.51
CA ALA A 78 -14.89 13.12 11.73
C ALA A 78 -14.98 12.28 13.01
N VAL A 79 -13.99 11.39 13.26
CA VAL A 79 -13.94 10.60 14.50
C VAL A 79 -13.77 11.51 15.74
N ARG A 80 -12.99 12.60 15.62
CA ARG A 80 -12.81 13.58 16.68
C ARG A 80 -14.12 14.32 17.00
N GLU A 81 -14.87 14.77 15.99
CA GLU A 81 -16.19 15.40 16.19
C GLU A 81 -17.19 14.45 16.84
N GLU A 82 -17.21 13.19 16.43
CA GLU A 82 -18.08 12.16 17.03
C GLU A 82 -17.75 11.95 18.52
N LEU A 83 -16.46 11.87 18.86
CA LEU A 83 -16.00 11.76 20.24
C LEU A 83 -16.35 13.00 21.07
N GLU A 84 -16.19 14.20 20.53
CA GLU A 84 -16.55 15.45 21.20
C GLU A 84 -18.06 15.52 21.48
N SER A 85 -18.89 15.10 20.51
CA SER A 85 -20.34 15.00 20.68
C SER A 85 -20.72 14.03 21.80
N ILE A 86 -20.10 12.85 21.83
CA ILE A 86 -20.33 11.84 22.87
C ILE A 86 -19.93 12.37 24.25
N VAL A 87 -18.76 13.01 24.36
CA VAL A 87 -18.29 13.61 25.63
C VAL A 87 -19.23 14.71 26.10
N LEU A 88 -19.75 15.55 25.20
CA LEU A 88 -20.70 16.61 25.54
C LEU A 88 -22.05 16.04 26.03
N SER A 89 -22.49 14.92 25.44
CA SER A 89 -23.74 14.24 25.82
C SER A 89 -23.67 13.53 27.17
N LEU A 90 -22.47 13.14 27.61
CA LEU A 90 -22.21 12.49 28.91
C LEU A 90 -21.98 13.49 30.06
N ALA A 91 -21.85 14.77 29.74
CA ALA A 91 -21.61 15.84 30.72
C ALA A 91 -22.90 16.48 31.29
N HIS A 92 -24.09 15.96 30.94
CA HIS A 92 -25.40 16.30 31.50
C HIS A 92 -26.01 15.06 32.17
#